data_AF-A0A0F7U1B4-F1
#
_entry.id   AF-A0A0F7U1B4-F1
#
_cell.length_a   1.000
_cell.length_b   1.000
_cell.length_c   1.000
_cell.angle_alpha   90.00
_cell.angle_beta   90.00
_cell.angle_gamma   90.00
#
_symmetry.space_group_name_H-M   'P 1'
#
loop_
_entity.id
_entity.type
_entity.pdbx_description
1 polymer ?
#
loop_
_entity_poly.entity_id
_entity_poly.type
_entity_poly.pdbx_seq_one_letter_code
_entity_poly.pdbx_strand_id
1 'polypeptide(L)'
;MGPLYTGERETDLLVLGIRIHNFSLIMPRMRSFANVAISGVLVVGVLYLIFPVLGDICQHFDFSGEKRVESFNFRPTKFEEICFSGNTNSANTIPRVVHVIWLDNTELNFRSYLTIRSALISLQPDRIKLHVTDLNEQNEWFMKLRDNVTLVRHDLETEYGQQIKAKWQIPHIADLLRLNIIAKEGGIYLDMDVIALRSFDNLLGCEKDLILGNEGGDRHGLCNAIIIGRPGSSFVKRWRESYSTFTTTEWNYHSVILPKELSSLHQDICTVSPSVFYWPTWTKKHIRYMHEPITQSEARKFEATIIENGGGMYPDQLAYHAWSQVASTYLNDLSPAKVDSENTRYNVLVRRFIE
;
A
#
# COMPACT_ATOMS: atom_id res chain seq x y z
N MET A 1 47.14 -62.51 7.12
CA MET A 1 47.20 -63.20 8.42
C MET A 1 47.93 -62.28 9.39
N GLY A 2 47.50 -62.20 10.66
CA GLY A 2 48.40 -61.75 11.75
C GLY A 2 49.39 -62.87 12.13
N PRO A 3 50.03 -62.87 13.32
CA PRO A 3 49.34 -62.59 14.59
C PRO A 3 50.18 -61.98 15.75
N LEU A 4 49.52 -61.87 16.93
CA LEU A 4 50.06 -61.67 18.31
C LEU A 4 50.61 -60.25 18.64
N TYR A 5 50.33 -59.63 19.81
CA TYR A 5 50.42 -60.03 21.25
C TYR A 5 51.88 -60.23 21.72
N THR A 6 52.30 -59.91 22.94
CA THR A 6 51.64 -59.55 24.23
C THR A 6 52.44 -58.43 24.93
N GLY A 7 51.82 -57.52 25.70
CA GLY A 7 51.90 -57.56 27.19
C GLY A 7 53.03 -56.66 27.74
N GLU A 8 53.13 -56.29 29.02
CA GLU A 8 52.23 -56.34 30.19
C GLU A 8 52.82 -55.43 31.31
N ARG A 9 51.97 -54.76 32.11
CA ARG A 9 52.23 -54.29 33.52
C ARG A 9 53.42 -53.29 33.72
N GLU A 10 53.66 -52.58 34.83
CA GLU A 10 52.95 -52.01 36.02
C GLU A 10 53.92 -50.89 36.58
N THR A 11 53.64 -49.98 37.53
CA THR A 11 52.54 -49.76 38.51
C THR A 11 52.41 -48.25 38.88
N ASP A 12 51.28 -47.89 39.50
CA ASP A 12 51.02 -46.86 40.54
C ASP A 12 51.64 -45.43 40.60
N LEU A 13 50.70 -44.47 40.73
CA LEU A 13 50.65 -43.25 41.58
C LEU A 13 51.80 -42.21 41.62
N LEU A 14 51.48 -41.05 41.01
CA LEU A 14 51.33 -39.72 41.64
C LEU A 14 52.42 -39.13 42.57
N VAL A 15 52.99 -37.98 42.16
CA VAL A 15 52.80 -36.65 42.80
C VAL A 15 53.15 -35.51 41.81
N LEU A 16 52.67 -34.28 42.04
CA LEU A 16 52.65 -33.15 41.09
C LEU A 16 53.98 -32.36 40.98
N GLY A 17 54.25 -31.72 39.82
CA GLY A 17 55.51 -30.97 39.57
C GLY A 17 55.53 -29.88 38.46
N ILE A 18 54.39 -29.26 38.12
CA ILE A 18 54.17 -27.94 37.45
C ILE A 18 55.33 -27.24 36.65
N ARG A 19 55.12 -27.05 35.32
CA ARG A 19 55.66 -25.98 34.39
C ARG A 19 57.18 -26.00 34.03
N ILE A 20 57.73 -25.37 32.96
CA ILE A 20 57.23 -24.54 31.82
C ILE A 20 58.21 -24.58 30.61
N HIS A 21 57.70 -24.43 29.36
CA HIS A 21 58.36 -23.95 28.08
C HIS A 21 59.78 -24.45 27.63
N ASN A 22 60.20 -24.37 26.36
CA ASN A 22 59.60 -24.05 25.05
C ASN A 22 60.41 -24.75 23.93
N PHE A 23 59.88 -24.84 22.69
CA PHE A 23 60.65 -25.28 21.51
C PHE A 23 60.36 -24.48 20.23
N SER A 24 61.17 -24.70 19.19
CA SER A 24 61.38 -23.80 18.05
C SER A 24 60.25 -23.67 17.01
N LEU A 25 60.19 -22.47 16.44
CA LEU A 25 59.61 -22.05 15.15
C LEU A 25 59.59 -23.10 14.03
N ILE A 26 58.45 -23.17 13.31
CA ILE A 26 58.36 -23.25 11.84
C ILE A 26 57.16 -22.36 11.40
N MET A 27 57.25 -21.70 10.24
CA MET A 27 56.14 -20.93 9.65
C MET A 27 56.04 -21.20 8.13
N PRO A 28 54.83 -21.30 7.58
CA PRO A 28 54.56 -20.67 6.29
C PRO A 28 53.27 -19.83 6.29
N ARG A 29 53.24 -18.77 5.46
CA ARG A 29 52.05 -17.94 5.20
C ARG A 29 51.03 -18.72 4.36
N MET A 30 49.72 -18.58 4.65
CA MET A 30 48.75 -18.34 3.57
C MET A 30 47.43 -17.66 3.99
N ARG A 31 46.84 -17.00 3.00
CA ARG A 31 45.65 -16.13 2.97
C ARG A 31 44.42 -16.71 3.71
N SER A 32 43.79 -15.93 4.61
CA SER A 32 42.40 -16.19 5.05
C SER A 32 41.61 -14.96 5.59
N PHE A 33 42.27 -13.88 6.02
CA PHE A 33 41.60 -12.78 6.75
C PHE A 33 41.03 -11.61 5.91
N ALA A 34 41.25 -11.58 4.59
CA ALA A 34 40.76 -10.46 3.75
C ALA A 34 39.24 -10.50 3.50
N ASN A 35 38.70 -11.69 3.18
CA ASN A 35 37.34 -11.79 2.62
C ASN A 35 36.25 -11.46 3.65
N VAL A 36 36.43 -11.85 4.92
CA VAL A 36 35.45 -11.59 5.99
C VAL A 36 35.32 -10.08 6.27
N ALA A 37 36.44 -9.35 6.27
CA ALA A 37 36.43 -7.90 6.43
C ALA A 37 35.76 -7.19 5.24
N ILE A 38 36.04 -7.64 4.01
CA ILE A 38 35.44 -7.08 2.79
C ILE A 38 33.92 -7.30 2.76
N SER A 39 33.43 -8.49 3.09
CA SER A 39 31.99 -8.76 3.20
C SER A 39 31.32 -7.92 4.32
N GLY A 40 31.97 -7.76 5.48
CA GLY A 40 31.45 -6.91 6.55
C GLY A 40 31.31 -5.45 6.14
N VAL A 41 32.33 -4.88 5.50
CA VAL A 41 32.31 -3.49 5.00
C VAL A 41 31.31 -3.31 3.85
N LEU A 42 31.13 -4.30 2.98
CA LEU A 42 30.10 -4.26 1.94
C LEU A 42 28.67 -4.29 2.53
N VAL A 43 28.39 -5.15 3.51
CA VAL A 43 27.07 -5.21 4.14
C VAL A 43 26.78 -3.93 4.93
N VAL A 44 27.74 -3.42 5.71
CA VAL A 44 27.57 -2.14 6.42
C VAL A 44 27.46 -0.97 5.45
N GLY A 45 28.24 -0.96 4.36
CA GLY A 45 28.19 0.08 3.33
C GLY A 45 26.86 0.10 2.57
N VAL A 46 26.33 -1.07 2.19
CA VAL A 46 25.00 -1.19 1.56
C VAL A 46 23.90 -0.77 2.53
N LEU A 47 23.97 -1.17 3.80
CA LEU A 47 23.05 -0.68 4.83
C LEU A 47 23.14 0.84 5.01
N TYR A 48 24.34 1.43 4.96
CA TYR A 48 24.55 2.88 5.08
C TYR A 48 24.14 3.67 3.83
N LEU A 49 24.09 3.03 2.66
CA LEU A 49 23.55 3.60 1.41
C LEU A 49 22.01 3.48 1.33
N ILE A 50 21.43 2.44 1.95
CA ILE A 50 19.97 2.27 2.04
C ILE A 50 19.39 3.10 3.21
N PHE A 51 20.16 3.36 4.26
CA PHE A 51 19.71 4.15 5.42
C PHE A 51 19.19 5.56 5.09
N PRO A 52 19.81 6.37 4.21
CA PRO A 52 19.21 7.63 3.76
C PRO A 52 17.97 7.40 2.90
N VAL A 53 17.92 6.38 2.05
CA VAL A 53 16.75 6.10 1.20
C VAL A 53 15.51 5.71 2.02
N LEU A 54 15.66 4.86 3.03
CA LEU A 54 14.59 4.57 4.01
C LEU A 54 14.37 5.73 4.99
N GLY A 55 15.43 6.50 5.28
CA GLY A 55 15.42 7.66 6.16
C GLY A 55 14.56 8.79 5.60
N ASP A 56 14.76 9.19 4.35
CA ASP A 56 14.05 10.28 3.69
C ASP A 56 12.55 9.97 3.55
N ILE A 57 12.21 8.71 3.22
CA ILE A 57 10.83 8.19 3.20
C ILE A 57 10.18 8.28 4.59
N CYS A 58 10.94 7.98 5.66
CA CYS A 58 10.44 8.07 7.04
C CYS A 58 10.46 9.50 7.63
N GLN A 59 11.25 10.43 7.09
CA GLN A 59 11.42 11.79 7.64
C GLN A 59 10.40 12.80 7.13
N HIS A 60 9.71 12.55 6.01
CA HIS A 60 8.68 13.46 5.49
C HIS A 60 7.27 13.29 6.11
N PHE A 61 7.05 12.28 6.95
CA PHE A 61 5.81 12.15 7.72
C PHE A 61 5.90 12.92 9.05
N ASP A 62 5.23 14.08 9.15
CA ASP A 62 5.07 14.81 10.42
C ASP A 62 4.25 14.00 11.43
N PHE A 63 4.93 13.28 12.30
CA PHE A 63 4.28 12.54 13.40
C PHE A 63 3.62 13.44 14.46
N SER A 64 3.78 14.78 14.41
CA SER A 64 2.92 15.70 15.19
C SER A 64 1.47 15.70 14.67
N GLY A 65 1.26 15.38 13.39
CA GLY A 65 -0.03 15.29 12.72
C GLY A 65 -0.91 14.14 13.18
N GLU A 66 -0.33 13.00 13.60
CA GLU A 66 -1.09 11.79 13.95
C GLU A 66 -2.18 12.08 14.99
N LYS A 67 -1.87 12.89 16.00
CA LYS A 67 -2.84 13.27 17.04
C LYS A 67 -4.00 14.12 16.51
N ARG A 68 -3.80 14.93 15.47
CA ARG A 68 -4.87 15.73 14.84
C ARG A 68 -5.80 14.82 14.03
N VAL A 69 -5.20 13.97 13.20
CA VAL A 69 -5.88 12.92 12.40
C VAL A 69 -6.72 11.98 13.28
N GLU A 70 -6.23 11.60 14.47
CA GLU A 70 -6.90 10.66 15.38
C GLU A 70 -7.91 11.27 16.36
N SER A 71 -7.73 12.52 16.80
CA SER A 71 -8.53 13.10 17.90
C SER A 71 -9.88 13.64 17.46
N PHE A 72 -10.08 13.82 16.15
CA PHE A 72 -11.31 14.36 15.59
C PHE A 72 -12.41 13.31 15.37
N ASN A 73 -13.64 13.79 15.35
CA ASN A 73 -14.84 12.97 15.18
C ASN A 73 -14.96 12.43 13.74
N PHE A 74 -14.85 11.12 13.58
CA PHE A 74 -14.99 10.43 12.29
C PHE A 74 -16.42 10.38 11.74
N ARG A 75 -17.46 10.67 12.54
CA ARG A 75 -18.86 10.76 12.04
C ARG A 75 -18.95 11.80 10.92
N PRO A 76 -19.81 11.58 9.91
CA PRO A 76 -20.02 12.55 8.85
C PRO A 76 -20.68 13.85 9.34
N THR A 77 -20.44 14.92 8.60
CA THR A 77 -21.21 16.16 8.62
C THR A 77 -22.41 16.04 7.67
N LYS A 78 -23.41 16.90 7.82
CA LYS A 78 -24.59 16.91 6.93
C LYS A 78 -24.25 17.02 5.43
N PHE A 79 -23.15 17.68 5.07
CA PHE A 79 -22.70 17.74 3.69
C PHE A 79 -22.15 16.37 3.22
N GLU A 80 -21.34 15.72 4.05
CA GLU A 80 -20.82 14.37 3.78
C GLU A 80 -21.95 13.32 3.75
N GLU A 81 -22.98 13.44 4.59
CA GLU A 81 -24.20 12.60 4.57
C GLU A 81 -24.97 12.75 3.24
N ILE A 82 -25.11 13.98 2.72
CA ILE A 82 -25.76 14.25 1.42
C ILE A 82 -24.90 13.72 0.27
N CYS A 83 -23.58 13.90 0.33
CA CYS A 83 -22.65 13.38 -0.68
C CYS A 83 -22.60 11.85 -0.70
N PHE A 84 -22.78 11.20 0.45
CA PHE A 84 -22.78 9.75 0.60
C PHE A 84 -24.10 9.09 0.20
N SER A 85 -25.24 9.71 0.51
CA SER A 85 -26.56 9.16 0.17
C SER A 85 -26.88 9.25 -1.33
N GLY A 86 -26.40 10.30 -2.00
CA GLY A 86 -26.56 10.51 -3.43
C GLY A 86 -28.00 10.82 -3.86
N ASN A 87 -28.19 11.14 -5.14
CA ASN A 87 -29.52 11.30 -5.74
C ASN A 87 -29.66 10.33 -6.91
N THR A 88 -30.37 9.21 -6.69
CA THR A 88 -30.50 8.10 -7.66
C THR A 88 -31.27 8.46 -8.94
N ASN A 89 -31.77 9.70 -9.05
CA ASN A 89 -32.53 10.20 -10.20
C ASN A 89 -31.66 10.90 -11.26
N SER A 90 -30.33 10.96 -11.09
CA SER A 90 -29.44 11.59 -12.07
C SER A 90 -29.35 10.77 -13.37
N ALA A 91 -29.90 11.31 -14.46
CA ALA A 91 -29.88 10.69 -15.80
C ALA A 91 -28.48 10.63 -16.46
N ASN A 92 -27.45 11.14 -15.79
CA ASN A 92 -26.05 11.12 -16.24
C ASN A 92 -25.17 10.56 -15.11
N THR A 93 -25.27 9.25 -14.87
CA THR A 93 -24.51 8.53 -13.83
C THR A 93 -23.02 8.46 -14.13
N ILE A 94 -22.19 8.36 -13.09
CA ILE A 94 -20.76 8.07 -13.26
C ILE A 94 -20.59 6.64 -13.82
N PRO A 95 -19.73 6.40 -14.83
CA PRO A 95 -19.54 5.07 -15.41
C PRO A 95 -19.11 4.00 -14.39
N ARG A 96 -19.60 2.76 -14.52
CA ARG A 96 -19.20 1.63 -13.68
C ARG A 96 -17.90 0.98 -14.18
N VAL A 97 -16.90 1.81 -14.51
CA VAL A 97 -15.57 1.37 -14.95
C VAL A 97 -14.58 1.61 -13.81
N VAL A 98 -13.78 0.60 -13.47
CA VAL A 98 -12.71 0.71 -12.46
C VAL A 98 -11.36 0.85 -13.15
N HIS A 99 -10.53 1.75 -12.63
CA HIS A 99 -9.17 2.02 -13.11
C HIS A 99 -8.17 1.80 -11.97
N VAL A 100 -7.12 1.04 -12.26
CA VAL A 100 -5.97 0.80 -11.36
C VAL A 100 -4.68 1.01 -12.14
N ILE A 101 -3.63 1.48 -11.47
CA ILE A 101 -2.34 1.84 -12.09
C ILE A 101 -1.20 0.98 -11.49
N TRP A 102 -0.37 0.40 -12.36
CA TRP A 102 0.80 -0.39 -11.99
C TRP A 102 1.97 -0.09 -12.93
N LEU A 103 2.82 0.86 -12.54
CA LEU A 103 3.93 1.37 -13.36
C LEU A 103 5.27 0.90 -12.81
N ASP A 104 6.29 0.87 -13.68
CA ASP A 104 7.70 0.64 -13.33
C ASP A 104 8.00 -0.73 -12.65
N ASN A 105 7.13 -1.72 -12.85
CA ASN A 105 7.33 -3.09 -12.35
C ASN A 105 6.53 -4.11 -13.19
N THR A 106 7.16 -5.22 -13.63
CA THR A 106 6.50 -6.28 -14.40
C THR A 106 5.67 -7.23 -13.54
N GLU A 107 5.96 -7.34 -12.23
CA GLU A 107 5.40 -8.37 -11.37
C GLU A 107 4.27 -7.82 -10.47
N LEU A 108 3.02 -8.09 -10.83
CA LEU A 108 1.92 -7.94 -9.87
C LEU A 108 2.18 -8.82 -8.64
N ASN A 109 1.76 -8.32 -7.49
CA ASN A 109 1.92 -8.96 -6.18
C ASN A 109 0.56 -9.20 -5.55
N PHE A 110 0.53 -10.03 -4.49
CA PHE A 110 -0.71 -10.44 -3.82
C PHE A 110 -1.56 -9.27 -3.27
N ARG A 111 -0.97 -8.13 -2.89
CA ARG A 111 -1.75 -6.96 -2.44
C ARG A 111 -2.50 -6.30 -3.60
N SER A 112 -1.80 -6.08 -4.70
CA SER A 112 -2.38 -5.56 -5.95
C SER A 112 -3.44 -6.52 -6.52
N TYR A 113 -3.27 -7.84 -6.31
CA TYR A 113 -4.32 -8.81 -6.56
C TYR A 113 -5.56 -8.60 -5.68
N LEU A 114 -5.40 -8.48 -4.35
CA LEU A 114 -6.52 -8.25 -3.43
C LEU A 114 -7.28 -6.96 -3.77
N THR A 115 -6.58 -5.89 -4.15
CA THR A 115 -7.17 -4.65 -4.68
C THR A 115 -8.09 -4.93 -5.87
N ILE A 116 -7.58 -5.54 -6.95
CA ILE A 116 -8.37 -5.81 -8.16
C ILE A 116 -9.49 -6.83 -7.89
N ARG A 117 -9.21 -7.90 -7.13
CA ARG A 117 -10.17 -8.96 -6.80
C ARG A 117 -11.32 -8.45 -5.93
N SER A 118 -11.03 -7.57 -4.97
CA SER A 118 -12.05 -6.89 -4.17
C SER A 118 -12.89 -5.92 -5.01
N ALA A 119 -12.29 -5.21 -5.98
CA ALA A 119 -13.04 -4.37 -6.91
C ALA A 119 -14.00 -5.19 -7.79
N LEU A 120 -13.56 -6.34 -8.33
CA LEU A 120 -14.42 -7.26 -9.10
C LEU A 120 -15.63 -7.75 -8.27
N ILE A 121 -15.39 -8.17 -7.03
CA ILE A 121 -16.43 -8.76 -6.16
C ILE A 121 -17.39 -7.69 -5.61
N SER A 122 -16.85 -6.59 -5.09
CA SER A 122 -17.62 -5.60 -4.33
C SER A 122 -18.27 -4.51 -5.20
N LEU A 123 -17.60 -4.06 -6.26
CA LEU A 123 -18.12 -3.00 -7.14
C LEU A 123 -18.90 -3.57 -8.33
N GLN A 124 -18.62 -4.83 -8.71
CA GLN A 124 -19.19 -5.52 -9.88
C GLN A 124 -19.17 -4.65 -11.15
N PRO A 125 -18.00 -4.11 -11.54
CA PRO A 125 -17.91 -3.09 -12.59
C PRO A 125 -18.15 -3.67 -13.98
N ASP A 126 -18.62 -2.83 -14.90
CA ASP A 126 -18.80 -3.16 -16.31
C ASP A 126 -17.47 -3.58 -16.97
N ARG A 127 -16.36 -2.94 -16.52
CA ARG A 127 -14.98 -3.22 -16.92
C ARG A 127 -14.00 -2.81 -15.82
N ILE A 128 -12.90 -3.55 -15.68
CA ILE A 128 -11.67 -3.06 -15.03
C ILE A 128 -10.62 -2.76 -16.08
N LYS A 129 -9.93 -1.62 -15.94
CA LYS A 129 -8.75 -1.25 -16.72
C LYS A 129 -7.51 -1.24 -15.83
N LEU A 130 -6.55 -2.09 -16.18
CA LEU A 130 -5.23 -2.18 -15.56
C LEU A 130 -4.25 -1.39 -16.43
N HIS A 131 -3.89 -0.20 -15.95
CA HIS A 131 -2.98 0.73 -16.61
C HIS A 131 -1.53 0.41 -16.23
N VAL A 132 -0.72 -0.01 -17.20
CA VAL A 132 0.64 -0.56 -16.98
C VAL A 132 1.68 0.08 -17.89
N THR A 133 2.93 0.17 -17.46
CA THR A 133 4.06 0.39 -18.38
C THR A 133 4.40 -0.91 -19.10
N ASP A 134 4.72 -1.94 -18.31
CA ASP A 134 4.90 -3.31 -18.75
C ASP A 134 4.34 -4.28 -17.70
N LEU A 135 4.13 -5.54 -18.08
CA LEU A 135 3.52 -6.56 -17.24
C LEU A 135 3.96 -7.94 -17.72
N ASN A 136 4.44 -8.77 -16.79
CA ASN A 136 4.64 -10.18 -17.02
C ASN A 136 3.27 -10.88 -17.08
N GLU A 137 2.80 -11.18 -18.29
CA GLU A 137 1.50 -11.82 -18.49
C GLU A 137 1.46 -13.31 -18.06
N GLN A 138 2.58 -13.85 -17.54
CA GLN A 138 2.70 -15.17 -16.92
C GLN A 138 2.83 -15.09 -15.38
N ASN A 139 2.73 -13.89 -14.80
CA ASN A 139 2.67 -13.69 -13.35
C ASN A 139 1.41 -14.36 -12.75
N GLU A 140 1.55 -15.07 -11.63
CA GLU A 140 0.47 -15.87 -11.03
C GLU A 140 -0.77 -15.03 -10.65
N TRP A 141 -0.56 -13.79 -10.21
CA TRP A 141 -1.60 -12.87 -9.78
C TRP A 141 -2.31 -12.23 -10.97
N PHE A 142 -1.58 -11.94 -12.05
CA PHE A 142 -2.20 -11.53 -13.31
C PHE A 142 -3.02 -12.66 -13.92
N MET A 143 -2.50 -13.90 -13.98
CA MET A 143 -3.21 -15.03 -14.61
C MET A 143 -4.57 -15.31 -13.95
N LYS A 144 -4.71 -15.11 -12.64
CA LYS A 144 -5.99 -15.18 -11.90
C LYS A 144 -7.00 -14.08 -12.27
N LEU A 145 -6.56 -12.97 -12.87
CA LEU A 145 -7.36 -11.77 -13.14
C LEU A 145 -7.54 -11.47 -14.64
N ARG A 146 -6.68 -12.03 -15.50
CA ARG A 146 -6.52 -11.69 -16.92
C ARG A 146 -7.84 -11.63 -17.71
N ASP A 147 -8.76 -12.58 -17.45
CA ASP A 147 -10.01 -12.73 -18.19
C ASP A 147 -11.11 -11.75 -17.68
N ASN A 148 -10.78 -10.88 -16.71
CA ASN A 148 -11.66 -9.86 -16.14
C ASN A 148 -11.08 -8.42 -16.21
N VAL A 149 -9.84 -8.25 -16.70
CA VAL A 149 -9.18 -6.93 -16.82
C VAL A 149 -8.81 -6.60 -18.26
N THR A 150 -9.00 -5.35 -18.66
CA THR A 150 -8.47 -4.80 -19.90
C THR A 150 -7.11 -4.16 -19.63
N LEU A 151 -6.04 -4.65 -20.26
CA LEU A 151 -4.73 -3.99 -20.19
C LEU A 151 -4.75 -2.67 -20.98
N VAL A 152 -4.19 -1.63 -20.40
CA VAL A 152 -3.91 -0.35 -21.05
C VAL A 152 -2.42 -0.07 -20.87
N ARG A 153 -1.64 -0.24 -21.94
CA ARG A 153 -0.19 -0.04 -21.92
C ARG A 153 0.15 1.45 -22.14
N HIS A 154 1.10 1.95 -21.37
CA HIS A 154 1.54 3.36 -21.32
C HIS A 154 3.04 3.48 -21.57
N ASP A 155 3.44 4.50 -22.33
CA ASP A 155 4.84 4.89 -22.52
C ASP A 155 5.08 6.20 -21.78
N LEU A 156 5.75 6.14 -20.64
CA LEU A 156 5.95 7.33 -19.80
C LEU A 156 6.96 8.33 -20.40
N GLU A 157 7.87 7.91 -21.27
CA GLU A 157 8.79 8.84 -21.96
C GLU A 157 8.05 9.63 -23.06
N THR A 158 7.11 8.98 -23.75
CA THR A 158 6.24 9.64 -24.75
C THR A 158 5.13 10.47 -24.09
N GLU A 159 4.46 9.96 -23.05
CA GLU A 159 3.31 10.61 -22.42
C GLU A 159 3.69 11.63 -21.32
N TYR A 160 4.78 11.38 -20.59
CA TYR A 160 5.19 12.15 -19.40
C TYR A 160 6.69 12.54 -19.44
N GLY A 161 7.31 12.58 -20.62
CA GLY A 161 8.73 12.88 -20.79
C GLY A 161 9.17 14.28 -20.37
N GLN A 162 8.27 15.18 -19.96
CA GLN A 162 8.62 16.42 -19.26
C GLN A 162 8.81 16.16 -17.75
N GLN A 163 7.90 15.40 -17.14
CA GLN A 163 7.90 14.99 -15.74
C GLN A 163 9.12 14.10 -15.43
N ILE A 164 9.46 13.17 -16.33
CA ILE A 164 10.69 12.35 -16.22
C ILE A 164 11.94 13.22 -16.25
N LYS A 165 12.03 14.19 -17.17
CA LYS A 165 13.16 15.15 -17.22
C LYS A 165 13.23 16.06 -15.99
N ALA A 166 12.08 16.38 -15.40
CA ALA A 166 11.95 17.05 -14.11
C ALA A 166 12.14 16.11 -12.90
N LYS A 167 12.48 14.83 -13.12
CA LYS A 167 12.74 13.80 -12.09
C LYS A 167 11.57 13.54 -11.13
N TRP A 168 10.34 13.61 -11.64
CA TRP A 168 9.17 13.20 -10.86
C TRP A 168 9.26 11.71 -10.54
N GLN A 169 8.96 11.35 -9.29
CA GLN A 169 8.87 9.95 -8.88
C GLN A 169 7.60 9.31 -9.45
N ILE A 170 7.65 7.99 -9.67
CA ILE A 170 6.54 7.23 -10.29
C ILE A 170 5.16 7.47 -9.63
N PRO A 171 5.02 7.59 -8.29
CA PRO A 171 3.74 7.97 -7.67
C PRO A 171 3.16 9.29 -8.16
N HIS A 172 3.98 10.32 -8.39
CA HIS A 172 3.52 11.63 -8.88
C HIS A 172 3.19 11.61 -10.38
N ILE A 173 3.82 10.72 -11.15
CA ILE A 173 3.38 10.43 -12.52
C ILE A 173 2.04 9.68 -12.50
N ALA A 174 1.85 8.74 -11.57
CA ALA A 174 0.57 8.07 -11.34
C ALA A 174 -0.54 9.02 -10.85
N ASP A 175 -0.19 10.07 -10.08
CA ASP A 175 -1.12 11.15 -9.68
C ASP A 175 -1.63 11.94 -10.88
N LEU A 176 -0.75 12.29 -11.84
CA LEU A 176 -1.21 12.96 -13.06
C LEU A 176 -1.94 11.99 -14.02
N LEU A 177 -1.52 10.73 -14.08
CA LEU A 177 -2.15 9.69 -14.90
C LEU A 177 -3.57 9.35 -14.43
N ARG A 178 -3.81 9.14 -13.12
CA ARG A 178 -5.17 8.87 -12.59
C ARG A 178 -6.13 10.01 -12.92
N LEU A 179 -5.67 11.26 -12.85
CA LEU A 179 -6.48 12.42 -13.24
C LEU A 179 -6.69 12.51 -14.75
N ASN A 180 -5.67 12.22 -15.57
CA ASN A 180 -5.80 12.12 -17.03
C ASN A 180 -6.84 11.05 -17.44
N ILE A 181 -6.88 9.93 -16.73
CA ILE A 181 -7.86 8.85 -16.92
C ILE A 181 -9.27 9.31 -16.56
N ILE A 182 -9.51 9.78 -15.33
CA ILE A 182 -10.84 10.24 -14.89
C ILE A 182 -11.35 11.40 -15.75
N ALA A 183 -10.48 12.34 -16.18
CA ALA A 183 -10.87 13.42 -17.07
C ALA A 183 -11.35 12.94 -18.47
N LYS A 184 -10.81 11.81 -18.96
CA LYS A 184 -11.09 11.26 -20.29
C LYS A 184 -12.27 10.29 -20.28
N GLU A 185 -12.33 9.41 -19.28
CA GLU A 185 -13.22 8.24 -19.26
C GLU A 185 -14.19 8.24 -18.07
N GLY A 186 -13.92 9.05 -17.04
CA GLY A 186 -14.64 9.01 -15.76
C GLY A 186 -14.39 7.71 -15.00
N GLY A 187 -15.37 7.30 -14.21
CA GLY A 187 -15.38 6.04 -13.50
C GLY A 187 -14.84 6.13 -12.08
N ILE A 188 -14.29 5.02 -11.60
CA ILE A 188 -13.74 4.82 -10.26
C ILE A 188 -12.25 4.52 -10.41
N TYR A 189 -11.38 5.36 -9.86
CA TYR A 189 -9.96 5.05 -9.66
C TYR A 189 -9.72 4.50 -8.25
N LEU A 190 -8.83 3.50 -8.15
CA LEU A 190 -8.33 2.93 -6.89
C LEU A 190 -6.79 2.82 -6.95
N ASP A 191 -6.11 3.27 -5.89
CA ASP A 191 -4.68 2.98 -5.65
C ASP A 191 -4.48 1.47 -5.38
N MET A 192 -3.26 0.97 -5.64
CA MET A 192 -2.98 -0.47 -5.71
C MET A 192 -3.00 -1.24 -4.39
N ASP A 193 -3.32 -0.58 -3.28
CA ASP A 193 -3.50 -1.12 -1.93
C ASP A 193 -4.84 -0.71 -1.29
N VAL A 194 -5.82 -0.30 -2.11
CA VAL A 194 -7.21 -0.04 -1.70
C VAL A 194 -8.06 -1.31 -1.85
N ILE A 195 -8.61 -1.79 -0.73
CA ILE A 195 -9.59 -2.88 -0.73
C ILE A 195 -11.00 -2.29 -0.84
N ALA A 196 -11.71 -2.59 -1.93
CA ALA A 196 -13.12 -2.25 -2.08
C ALA A 196 -13.96 -3.23 -1.25
N LEU A 197 -14.55 -2.74 -0.15
CA LEU A 197 -15.27 -3.59 0.81
C LEU A 197 -16.73 -3.81 0.42
N ARG A 198 -17.38 -2.81 -0.19
CA ARG A 198 -18.80 -2.78 -0.61
C ARG A 198 -18.95 -2.05 -1.94
N SER A 199 -20.13 -2.14 -2.56
CA SER A 199 -20.45 -1.38 -3.77
C SER A 199 -20.44 0.13 -3.51
N PHE A 200 -20.07 0.90 -4.53
CA PHE A 200 -20.10 2.36 -4.54
C PHE A 200 -21.35 2.93 -5.25
N ASP A 201 -22.36 2.10 -5.59
CA ASP A 201 -23.51 2.50 -6.43
C ASP A 201 -24.27 3.75 -5.90
N ASN A 202 -24.33 3.96 -4.59
CA ASN A 202 -24.88 5.17 -3.96
C ASN A 202 -24.14 6.46 -4.37
N LEU A 203 -22.83 6.38 -4.63
CA LEU A 203 -22.01 7.52 -5.01
C LEU A 203 -22.08 7.83 -6.51
N LEU A 204 -22.39 6.84 -7.36
CA LEU A 204 -22.44 7.02 -8.82
C LEU A 204 -23.57 7.94 -9.30
N GLY A 205 -24.58 8.15 -8.45
CA GLY A 205 -25.66 9.12 -8.63
C GLY A 205 -25.37 10.53 -8.09
N CYS A 206 -24.23 10.79 -7.42
CA CYS A 206 -23.89 12.14 -6.94
C CYS A 206 -23.97 13.15 -8.11
N GLU A 207 -24.61 14.30 -7.87
CA GLU A 207 -24.86 15.34 -8.89
C GLU A 207 -23.60 16.15 -9.27
N LYS A 208 -22.51 15.99 -8.52
CA LYS A 208 -21.25 16.72 -8.67
C LYS A 208 -20.27 15.98 -9.59
N ASP A 209 -19.40 16.69 -10.28
CA ASP A 209 -18.47 16.14 -11.27
C ASP A 209 -17.46 15.14 -10.69
N LEU A 210 -17.21 15.18 -9.37
CA LEU A 210 -16.22 14.37 -8.67
C LEU A 210 -16.70 14.02 -7.24
N ILE A 211 -16.26 12.87 -6.70
CA ILE A 211 -16.32 12.52 -5.28
C ILE A 211 -14.90 12.18 -4.79
N LEU A 212 -14.50 12.75 -3.64
CA LEU A 212 -13.27 12.41 -2.90
C LEU A 212 -13.58 12.18 -1.41
N GLY A 213 -12.76 11.38 -0.73
CA GLY A 213 -12.81 11.22 0.73
C GLY A 213 -11.86 12.16 1.46
N ASN A 214 -12.27 12.62 2.64
CA ASN A 214 -11.37 13.32 3.56
C ASN A 214 -10.39 12.31 4.20
N GLU A 215 -9.09 12.61 4.18
CA GLU A 215 -8.03 11.64 4.57
C GLU A 215 -8.04 11.30 6.07
N GLY A 216 -8.20 12.32 6.92
CA GLY A 216 -8.13 12.23 8.37
C GLY A 216 -9.35 12.83 9.07
N GLY A 217 -9.53 12.55 10.36
CA GLY A 217 -10.66 13.05 11.14
C GLY A 217 -10.77 14.59 11.16
N ASP A 218 -9.62 15.26 11.14
CA ASP A 218 -9.46 16.72 11.06
C ASP A 218 -9.84 17.30 9.68
N ARG A 219 -10.03 16.43 8.67
CA ARG A 219 -10.45 16.77 7.31
C ARG A 219 -9.51 17.74 6.60
N HIS A 220 -8.22 17.72 6.97
CA HIS A 220 -7.21 18.64 6.45
C HIS A 220 -6.91 18.44 4.94
N GLY A 221 -7.11 17.23 4.42
CA GLY A 221 -6.87 16.88 3.01
C GLY A 221 -7.96 16.01 2.40
N LEU A 222 -8.05 16.01 1.07
CA LEU A 222 -8.86 15.09 0.26
C LEU A 222 -7.93 14.17 -0.52
N CYS A 223 -7.78 12.92 -0.07
CA CYS A 223 -6.79 12.00 -0.64
C CYS A 223 -7.24 11.44 -2.00
N ASN A 224 -6.30 11.32 -2.94
CA ASN A 224 -6.49 10.89 -4.33
C ASN A 224 -6.40 9.36 -4.55
N ALA A 225 -6.26 8.56 -3.49
CA ALA A 225 -6.19 7.09 -3.56
C ALA A 225 -7.52 6.45 -3.99
N ILE A 226 -8.65 7.14 -3.80
CA ILE A 226 -9.95 6.82 -4.39
C ILE A 226 -10.52 8.07 -5.04
N ILE A 227 -10.82 8.00 -6.33
CA ILE A 227 -11.45 9.09 -7.09
C ILE A 227 -12.65 8.51 -7.85
N ILE A 228 -13.83 9.10 -7.69
CA ILE A 228 -15.03 8.70 -8.43
C ILE A 228 -15.50 9.93 -9.21
N GLY A 229 -15.59 9.89 -10.54
CA GLY A 229 -15.81 11.12 -11.31
C GLY A 229 -16.40 10.94 -12.71
N ARG A 230 -16.98 12.01 -13.24
CA ARG A 230 -17.51 12.05 -14.62
C ARG A 230 -16.39 12.33 -15.64
N PRO A 231 -16.48 11.77 -16.87
CA PRO A 231 -15.64 12.22 -17.97
C PRO A 231 -15.89 13.71 -18.22
N GLY A 232 -14.83 14.47 -18.49
CA GLY A 232 -14.91 15.93 -18.63
C GLY A 232 -15.05 16.72 -17.32
N SER A 233 -14.95 16.08 -16.15
CA SER A 233 -15.06 16.71 -14.82
C SER A 233 -14.32 18.05 -14.72
N SER A 234 -15.06 19.11 -14.42
CA SER A 234 -14.56 20.49 -14.33
C SER A 234 -13.55 20.64 -13.20
N PHE A 235 -13.78 19.94 -12.07
CA PHE A 235 -12.86 19.89 -10.95
C PHE A 235 -11.53 19.20 -11.33
N VAL A 236 -11.61 18.01 -11.94
CA VAL A 236 -10.42 17.27 -12.38
C VAL A 236 -9.63 18.05 -13.43
N LYS A 237 -10.29 18.82 -14.30
CA LYS A 237 -9.60 19.72 -15.23
C LYS A 237 -8.72 20.74 -14.48
N ARG A 238 -9.28 21.49 -13.53
CA ARG A 238 -8.54 22.52 -12.77
C ARG A 238 -7.40 21.93 -11.94
N TRP A 239 -7.64 20.75 -11.34
CA TRP A 239 -6.62 20.00 -10.60
C TRP A 239 -5.48 19.52 -11.51
N ARG A 240 -5.76 19.06 -12.74
CA ARG A 240 -4.71 18.73 -13.72
C ARG A 240 -3.91 19.96 -14.15
N GLU A 241 -4.58 21.09 -14.35
CA GLU A 241 -3.95 22.35 -14.75
C GLU A 241 -2.98 22.87 -13.68
N SER A 242 -3.24 22.63 -12.39
CA SER A 242 -2.34 23.02 -11.29
C SER A 242 -1.05 22.20 -11.18
N TYR A 243 -0.92 21.06 -11.86
CA TYR A 243 0.36 20.34 -11.96
C TYR A 243 1.43 21.10 -12.78
N SER A 244 1.06 22.20 -13.45
CA SER A 244 2.01 23.15 -14.02
C SER A 244 2.89 23.85 -12.98
N THR A 245 2.50 23.85 -11.71
CA THR A 245 3.29 24.38 -10.57
C THR A 245 3.71 23.29 -9.58
N PHE A 246 3.73 22.01 -10.00
CA PHE A 246 4.14 20.90 -9.15
C PHE A 246 5.65 20.95 -8.83
N THR A 247 6.00 20.61 -7.59
CA THR A 247 7.38 20.40 -7.14
C THR A 247 7.54 19.07 -6.42
N THR A 248 8.65 18.35 -6.68
CA THR A 248 8.98 17.09 -6.00
C THR A 248 9.35 17.27 -4.52
N THR A 249 9.37 18.50 -4.01
CA THR A 249 9.63 18.82 -2.59
C THR A 249 8.37 18.77 -1.71
N GLU A 250 7.18 18.68 -2.29
CA GLU A 250 5.89 18.81 -1.57
C GLU A 250 5.01 17.57 -1.76
N TRP A 251 5.53 16.42 -1.28
CA TRP A 251 5.02 15.05 -1.52
C TRP A 251 3.50 14.88 -1.56
N ASN A 252 2.76 15.47 -0.61
CA ASN A 252 1.29 15.34 -0.52
C ASN A 252 0.51 16.62 -0.91
N TYR A 253 1.17 17.70 -1.35
CA TYR A 253 0.46 18.95 -1.61
C TYR A 253 -0.52 18.80 -2.79
N HIS A 254 -0.03 18.51 -3.99
CA HIS A 254 -0.89 18.33 -5.17
C HIS A 254 -1.83 17.13 -5.10
N SER A 255 -1.51 16.09 -4.33
CA SER A 255 -2.29 14.84 -4.25
C SER A 255 -3.32 14.81 -3.11
N VAL A 256 -3.16 15.63 -2.05
CA VAL A 256 -4.00 15.56 -0.84
C VAL A 256 -4.45 16.94 -0.32
N ILE A 257 -3.58 17.94 -0.28
CA ILE A 257 -3.88 19.27 0.31
C ILE A 257 -4.53 20.23 -0.69
N LEU A 258 -3.93 20.44 -1.86
CA LEU A 258 -4.45 21.28 -2.93
C LEU A 258 -5.87 20.87 -3.40
N PRO A 259 -6.25 19.57 -3.46
CA PRO A 259 -7.64 19.17 -3.70
C PRO A 259 -8.61 19.67 -2.62
N LYS A 260 -8.18 19.76 -1.35
CA LYS A 260 -8.98 20.33 -0.27
C LYS A 260 -9.15 21.85 -0.45
N GLU A 261 -8.09 22.55 -0.82
CA GLU A 261 -8.12 23.98 -1.13
C GLU A 261 -9.07 24.27 -2.29
N LEU A 262 -8.94 23.54 -3.40
CA LEU A 262 -9.85 23.61 -4.55
C LEU A 262 -11.30 23.28 -4.18
N SER A 263 -11.56 22.30 -3.30
CA SER A 263 -12.91 21.97 -2.82
C SER A 263 -13.55 23.07 -1.96
N SER A 264 -12.73 23.96 -1.39
CA SER A 264 -13.19 25.11 -0.61
C SER A 264 -13.57 26.30 -1.52
N LEU A 265 -13.10 26.30 -2.77
CA LEU A 265 -13.34 27.34 -3.77
C LEU A 265 -14.40 26.95 -4.81
N HIS A 266 -14.76 25.66 -4.92
CA HIS A 266 -15.60 25.15 -6.00
C HIS A 266 -16.63 24.12 -5.52
N GLN A 267 -17.87 24.26 -6.00
CA GLN A 267 -19.02 23.43 -5.59
C GLN A 267 -19.35 22.28 -6.56
N ASP A 268 -18.44 21.94 -7.48
CA ASP A 268 -18.55 20.83 -8.45
C ASP A 268 -17.96 19.51 -7.92
N ILE A 269 -17.77 19.40 -6.61
CA ILE A 269 -17.27 18.20 -5.91
C ILE A 269 -18.19 17.78 -4.74
N CYS A 270 -18.50 16.48 -4.66
CA CYS A 270 -19.00 15.79 -3.46
C CYS A 270 -17.80 15.43 -2.56
N THR A 271 -17.90 15.57 -1.24
CA THR A 271 -16.87 15.02 -0.33
C THR A 271 -17.50 14.13 0.73
N VAL A 272 -16.84 13.01 1.04
CA VAL A 272 -17.32 12.03 2.03
C VAL A 272 -16.41 11.99 3.27
N SER A 273 -16.96 11.53 4.39
CA SER A 273 -16.23 11.42 5.65
C SER A 273 -15.10 10.38 5.57
N PRO A 274 -14.06 10.48 6.42
CA PRO A 274 -12.94 9.54 6.36
C PRO A 274 -13.34 8.09 6.62
N SER A 275 -14.42 7.87 7.39
CA SER A 275 -15.04 6.56 7.63
C SER A 275 -15.41 5.79 6.35
N VAL A 276 -15.72 6.48 5.25
CA VAL A 276 -16.17 5.85 4.00
C VAL A 276 -15.04 5.14 3.24
N PHE A 277 -13.81 5.69 3.27
CA PHE A 277 -12.68 5.23 2.46
C PHE A 277 -11.35 5.07 3.20
N TYR A 278 -11.09 5.92 4.20
CA TYR A 278 -9.76 6.19 4.74
C TYR A 278 -9.62 5.92 6.24
N TRP A 279 -10.62 5.29 6.87
CA TRP A 279 -10.50 4.73 8.21
C TRP A 279 -10.21 3.21 8.19
N PRO A 280 -9.26 2.70 8.99
CA PRO A 280 -8.27 3.43 9.77
C PRO A 280 -7.26 4.18 8.88
N THR A 281 -6.78 5.32 9.38
CA THR A 281 -5.87 6.21 8.65
C THR A 281 -4.41 5.74 8.71
N TRP A 282 -3.49 6.45 8.06
CA TRP A 282 -2.06 6.14 8.00
C TRP A 282 -1.30 6.18 9.34
N THR A 283 -1.91 6.62 10.45
CA THR A 283 -1.18 6.80 11.72
C THR A 283 -0.73 5.47 12.33
N LYS A 284 0.43 5.46 12.98
CA LYS A 284 1.07 4.27 13.58
C LYS A 284 0.14 3.43 14.46
N LYS A 285 -0.77 4.08 15.20
CA LYS A 285 -1.78 3.41 16.04
C LYS A 285 -2.85 2.72 15.20
N HIS A 286 -3.31 3.35 14.12
CA HIS A 286 -4.31 2.80 13.20
C HIS A 286 -3.74 1.67 12.33
N ILE A 287 -2.50 1.80 11.84
CA ILE A 287 -1.77 0.71 11.19
C ILE A 287 -1.57 -0.46 12.16
N ARG A 288 -1.10 -0.21 13.40
CA ARG A 288 -0.97 -1.27 14.41
C ARG A 288 -2.32 -1.92 14.74
N TYR A 289 -3.40 -1.16 14.88
CA TYR A 289 -4.74 -1.70 15.09
C TYR A 289 -5.17 -2.67 13.97
N MET A 290 -4.77 -2.44 12.72
CA MET A 290 -5.09 -3.36 11.63
C MET A 290 -4.22 -4.63 11.64
N HIS A 291 -2.94 -4.53 11.98
CA HIS A 291 -1.98 -5.63 11.82
C HIS A 291 -1.49 -6.30 13.11
N GLU A 292 -1.92 -5.84 14.29
CA GLU A 292 -1.66 -6.54 15.56
C GLU A 292 -2.39 -7.91 15.60
N PRO A 293 -1.75 -8.98 16.09
CA PRO A 293 -2.42 -10.27 16.25
C PRO A 293 -3.60 -10.19 17.24
N ILE A 294 -4.73 -10.79 16.87
CA ILE A 294 -5.95 -10.87 17.69
C ILE A 294 -6.33 -12.31 17.99
N THR A 295 -6.99 -12.57 19.12
CA THR A 295 -7.42 -13.93 19.49
C THR A 295 -8.53 -14.45 18.58
N GLN A 296 -8.71 -15.78 18.50
CA GLN A 296 -9.85 -16.41 17.80
C GLN A 296 -11.23 -15.96 18.36
N SER A 297 -11.29 -15.37 19.56
CA SER A 297 -12.50 -14.78 20.12
C SER A 297 -12.77 -13.39 19.53
N GLU A 298 -11.73 -12.58 19.39
CA GLU A 298 -11.81 -11.24 18.79
C GLU A 298 -11.98 -11.31 17.27
N ALA A 299 -11.30 -12.23 16.59
CA ALA A 299 -11.45 -12.47 15.16
C ALA A 299 -12.91 -12.76 14.78
N ARG A 300 -13.57 -13.68 15.48
CA ARG A 300 -14.99 -14.02 15.24
C ARG A 300 -15.96 -12.87 15.59
N LYS A 301 -15.65 -12.05 16.60
CA LYS A 301 -16.44 -10.84 16.89
C LYS A 301 -16.31 -9.80 15.78
N PHE A 302 -15.08 -9.57 15.32
CA PHE A 302 -14.78 -8.62 14.26
C PHE A 302 -15.34 -9.06 12.90
N GLU A 303 -15.28 -10.35 12.60
CA GLU A 303 -15.96 -10.99 11.47
C GLU A 303 -17.49 -10.81 11.53
N ALA A 304 -18.11 -11.01 12.70
CA ALA A 304 -19.53 -10.73 12.88
C ALA A 304 -19.88 -9.24 12.65
N THR A 305 -19.04 -8.30 13.15
CA THR A 305 -19.19 -6.87 12.87
C THR A 305 -19.00 -6.54 11.39
N ILE A 306 -18.12 -7.24 10.67
CA ILE A 306 -17.97 -7.09 9.21
C ILE A 306 -19.25 -7.53 8.49
N ILE A 307 -19.83 -8.65 8.89
CA ILE A 307 -21.08 -9.19 8.32
C ILE A 307 -22.26 -8.24 8.60
N GLU A 308 -22.39 -7.75 9.84
CA GLU A 308 -23.43 -6.81 10.27
C GLU A 308 -23.39 -5.49 9.48
N ASN A 309 -22.18 -4.97 9.19
CA ASN A 309 -21.97 -3.77 8.37
C ASN A 309 -21.94 -4.06 6.85
N GLY A 310 -22.37 -5.26 6.41
CA GLY A 310 -22.43 -5.64 5.01
C GLY A 310 -21.09 -5.70 4.28
N GLY A 311 -19.97 -5.81 5.02
CA GLY A 311 -18.61 -5.92 4.50
C GLY A 311 -17.62 -4.85 5.00
N GLY A 312 -18.10 -3.72 5.54
CA GLY A 312 -17.27 -2.67 6.14
C GLY A 312 -16.92 -2.96 7.61
N MET A 313 -16.01 -2.18 8.22
CA MET A 313 -15.85 -2.19 9.68
C MET A 313 -16.86 -1.25 10.38
N TYR A 314 -17.51 -0.37 9.62
CA TYR A 314 -18.58 0.55 10.03
C TYR A 314 -19.71 0.63 8.97
N PRO A 315 -20.92 1.09 9.33
CA PRO A 315 -22.11 1.04 8.45
C PRO A 315 -21.98 1.85 7.15
N ASP A 316 -21.17 2.91 7.18
CA ASP A 316 -20.89 3.83 6.07
C ASP A 316 -19.60 3.50 5.31
N GLN A 317 -18.76 2.59 5.82
CA GLN A 317 -17.50 2.24 5.19
C GLN A 317 -17.71 1.43 3.90
N LEU A 318 -17.13 1.92 2.79
CA LEU A 318 -17.16 1.26 1.48
C LEU A 318 -15.80 0.72 1.05
N ALA A 319 -14.69 1.30 1.52
CA ALA A 319 -13.34 0.84 1.22
C ALA A 319 -12.40 0.94 2.43
N TYR A 320 -11.28 0.24 2.34
CA TYR A 320 -10.14 0.35 3.25
C TYR A 320 -8.86 0.54 2.43
N HIS A 321 -8.21 1.70 2.60
CA HIS A 321 -6.88 1.97 2.09
C HIS A 321 -5.83 1.38 3.05
N ALA A 322 -4.89 0.57 2.55
CA ALA A 322 -3.93 -0.14 3.40
C ALA A 322 -2.65 0.65 3.72
N TRP A 323 -2.44 1.83 3.11
CA TRP A 323 -1.31 2.73 3.36
C TRP A 323 0.05 2.02 3.27
N SER A 324 0.26 1.22 2.22
CA SER A 324 1.34 0.24 2.10
C SER A 324 2.75 0.80 2.24
N GLN A 325 2.94 2.10 2.00
CA GLN A 325 4.19 2.82 2.27
C GLN A 325 4.57 2.75 3.76
N VAL A 326 3.62 3.06 4.66
CA VAL A 326 3.83 3.06 6.13
C VAL A 326 3.47 1.74 6.81
N ALA A 327 2.63 0.90 6.17
CA ALA A 327 2.28 -0.45 6.63
C ALA A 327 3.18 -1.55 6.06
N SER A 328 4.24 -1.18 5.31
CA SER A 328 5.17 -2.08 4.61
C SER A 328 5.75 -3.20 5.47
N THR A 329 6.02 -2.95 6.75
CA THR A 329 6.52 -3.95 7.73
C THR A 329 5.57 -5.12 7.97
N TYR A 330 4.26 -4.93 7.74
CA TYR A 330 3.24 -5.98 7.86
C TYR A 330 2.81 -6.54 6.49
N LEU A 331 2.94 -5.72 5.44
CA LEU A 331 2.36 -5.97 4.13
C LEU A 331 3.35 -6.53 3.10
N ASN A 332 4.66 -6.35 3.27
CA ASN A 332 5.66 -6.82 2.31
C ASN A 332 5.63 -8.35 2.11
N ASP A 333 5.59 -9.10 3.22
CA ASP A 333 5.61 -10.57 3.22
C ASP A 333 4.20 -11.21 3.24
N LEU A 334 3.20 -10.52 2.70
CA LEU A 334 1.81 -10.98 2.70
C LEU A 334 1.59 -12.10 1.67
N SER A 335 0.90 -13.18 2.07
CA SER A 335 0.54 -14.31 1.19
C SER A 335 -0.84 -14.87 1.56
N PRO A 336 -1.51 -15.64 0.66
CA PRO A 336 -2.77 -16.31 0.97
C PRO A 336 -2.71 -17.13 2.26
N ALA A 337 -1.63 -17.90 2.45
CA ALA A 337 -1.44 -18.75 3.62
C ALA A 337 -1.34 -17.95 4.93
N LYS A 338 -0.73 -16.76 4.93
CA LYS A 338 -0.72 -15.88 6.11
C LYS A 338 -2.10 -15.26 6.35
N VAL A 339 -2.77 -14.78 5.31
CA VAL A 339 -4.11 -14.18 5.47
C VAL A 339 -5.10 -15.20 6.02
N ASP A 340 -5.04 -16.45 5.57
CA ASP A 340 -5.86 -17.54 6.11
C ASP A 340 -5.46 -17.90 7.56
N SER A 341 -4.19 -18.23 7.81
CA SER A 341 -3.76 -18.79 9.12
C SER A 341 -3.54 -17.77 10.24
N GLU A 342 -3.14 -16.52 9.95
CA GLU A 342 -2.83 -15.51 10.96
C GLU A 342 -4.03 -14.59 11.20
N ASN A 343 -4.52 -14.51 12.43
CA ASN A 343 -5.59 -13.58 12.79
C ASN A 343 -5.03 -12.17 13.09
N THR A 344 -5.14 -11.27 12.13
CA THR A 344 -5.10 -9.81 12.33
C THR A 344 -6.40 -9.19 11.82
N ARG A 345 -6.70 -7.93 12.15
CA ARG A 345 -7.93 -7.28 11.64
C ARG A 345 -7.85 -7.09 10.12
N TYR A 346 -6.69 -6.77 9.57
CA TYR A 346 -6.46 -6.75 8.12
C TYR A 346 -6.73 -8.12 7.48
N ASN A 347 -6.15 -9.19 8.02
CA ASN A 347 -6.30 -10.53 7.45
C ASN A 347 -7.77 -10.98 7.46
N VAL A 348 -8.47 -10.85 8.60
CA VAL A 348 -9.90 -11.19 8.70
C VAL A 348 -10.75 -10.37 7.73
N LEU A 349 -10.43 -9.08 7.52
CA LEU A 349 -11.15 -8.21 6.58
C LEU A 349 -11.00 -8.66 5.12
N VAL A 350 -9.80 -9.11 4.71
CA VAL A 350 -9.49 -9.45 3.31
C VAL A 350 -9.61 -10.93 2.94
N ARG A 351 -9.82 -11.84 3.90
CA ARG A 351 -10.02 -13.30 3.66
C ARG A 351 -11.04 -13.59 2.54
N ARG A 352 -12.13 -12.82 2.47
CA ARG A 352 -13.19 -12.97 1.45
C ARG A 352 -12.79 -12.59 0.01
N PHE A 353 -11.53 -12.20 -0.22
CA PHE A 353 -11.01 -11.79 -1.53
C PHE A 353 -9.78 -12.60 -1.97
N ILE A 354 -9.38 -13.67 -1.25
CA ILE A 354 -8.20 -14.48 -1.60
C ILE A 354 -8.42 -15.28 -2.90
N GLU A 355 -9.63 -15.82 -3.09
CA GLU A 355 -9.96 -16.74 -4.19
C GLU A 355 -11.08 -16.21 -5.08
#